data_AF-A0A9P0PBJ9-F1
#
_entry.id   AF-A0A9P0PBJ9-F1
#
_cell.length_a   1.000
_cell.length_b   1.000
_cell.length_c   1.000
_cell.angle_alpha   90.00
_cell.angle_beta   90.00
_cell.angle_gamma   90.00
#
_symmetry.space_group_name_H-M   'P 1'
#
loop_
_entity.id
_entity.type
_entity.pdbx_description
1 polymer ?
#
loop_
_entity_poly.entity_id
_entity_poly.type
_entity_poly.pdbx_seq_one_letter_code
_entity_poly.pdbx_strand_id
1 'polypeptide(L)'
;MKVAWRKILTEWKASVQGSRETVVQKSSFTVLLNRLIDILEPTREANLISGFRKCGIFPLDVNPLLDRLPRTIDQIALQDSFLQSLEAKNGRKVELRNDVEQN
;
A
#
# COMPACT_ATOMS: atom_id res chain seq x y z
N MET A 1 7.93 2.82 -11.39
CA MET A 1 6.52 2.69 -11.80
C MET A 1 5.92 3.95 -12.43
N LYS A 2 5.70 5.06 -11.69
CA LYS A 2 4.99 6.25 -12.22
C LYS A 2 5.63 6.88 -13.48
N VAL A 3 6.95 6.98 -13.51
CA VAL A 3 7.70 7.54 -14.65
C VAL A 3 7.54 6.66 -15.90
N ALA A 4 7.73 5.35 -15.76
CA ALA A 4 7.55 4.37 -16.83
C ALA A 4 6.12 4.39 -17.38
N TRP A 5 5.11 4.44 -16.49
CA TRP A 5 3.71 4.51 -16.91
C TRP A 5 3.41 5.78 -17.72
N ARG A 6 3.89 6.95 -17.27
CA ARG A 6 3.75 8.19 -18.02
C ARG A 6 4.38 8.09 -19.41
N LYS A 7 5.58 7.53 -19.51
CA LYS A 7 6.27 7.32 -20.80
C LYS A 7 5.43 6.46 -21.75
N ILE A 8 4.91 5.32 -21.28
CA ILE A 8 4.04 4.44 -22.08
C ILE A 8 2.80 5.17 -22.57
N LEU A 9 2.14 5.94 -21.69
CA LEU A 9 0.95 6.71 -22.07
C LEU A 9 1.27 7.82 -23.08
N THR A 10 2.40 8.51 -22.93
CA THR A 10 2.86 9.53 -23.88
C THR A 10 3.14 8.92 -25.25
N GLU A 11 3.84 7.78 -25.30
CA GLU A 11 4.10 7.04 -26.54
C GLU A 11 2.80 6.54 -27.20
N TRP A 12 1.89 5.99 -26.40
CA TRP A 12 0.59 5.54 -26.91
C TRP A 12 -0.22 6.71 -27.48
N LYS A 13 -0.26 7.85 -26.79
CA LYS A 13 -0.98 9.05 -27.25
C LYS A 13 -0.40 9.65 -28.53
N ALA A 14 0.89 9.43 -28.80
CA ALA A 14 1.54 9.81 -30.06
C ALA A 14 1.26 8.84 -31.22
N SER A 15 0.73 7.65 -30.96
CA SER A 15 0.39 6.68 -32.01
C SER A 15 -0.83 7.09 -32.83
N VAL A 16 -1.00 6.51 -34.03
CA VAL A 16 -2.17 6.75 -34.89
C VAL A 16 -3.48 6.43 -34.18
N GLN A 17 -3.49 5.37 -33.35
CA GLN A 17 -4.66 4.97 -32.59
C GLN A 17 -4.89 5.91 -31.39
N GLY A 18 -3.87 6.14 -30.57
CA GLY A 18 -4.01 6.93 -29.34
C GLY A 18 -4.15 8.44 -29.57
N SER A 19 -3.71 8.97 -30.71
CA SER A 19 -3.89 10.40 -31.05
C SER A 19 -5.34 10.77 -31.35
N ARG A 20 -6.16 9.79 -31.75
CA ARG A 20 -7.59 9.95 -32.01
C ARG A 20 -8.46 9.76 -30.76
N GLU A 21 -7.87 9.28 -29.68
CA GLU A 21 -8.55 8.90 -28.45
C GLU A 21 -8.24 9.90 -27.33
N THR A 22 -9.29 10.46 -26.72
CA THR A 22 -9.12 11.40 -25.60
C THR A 22 -8.72 10.68 -24.30
N VAL A 23 -9.13 9.41 -24.17
CA VAL A 23 -8.96 8.58 -22.98
C VAL A 23 -8.49 7.19 -23.40
N VAL A 24 -7.71 6.53 -22.54
CA VAL A 24 -7.32 5.12 -22.77
C VAL A 24 -8.57 4.24 -22.75
N GLN A 25 -8.86 3.60 -23.88
CA GLN A 25 -9.96 2.66 -24.02
C GLN A 25 -9.65 1.36 -23.26
N LYS A 26 -10.70 0.67 -22.76
CA LYS A 26 -10.57 -0.59 -22.02
C LYS A 26 -9.77 -1.65 -22.80
N SER A 27 -9.95 -1.71 -24.12
CA SER A 27 -9.24 -2.64 -25.00
C SER A 27 -7.73 -2.37 -25.05
N SER A 28 -7.31 -1.10 -25.04
CA SER A 28 -5.90 -0.71 -25.04
C SER A 28 -5.26 -0.79 -23.66
N PHE A 29 -6.05 -0.61 -22.59
CA PHE A 29 -5.55 -0.59 -21.21
C PHE A 29 -4.77 -1.85 -20.86
N THR A 30 -5.31 -3.04 -21.15
CA THR A 30 -4.67 -4.32 -20.83
C THR A 30 -3.30 -4.45 -21.49
N VAL A 31 -3.20 -4.05 -22.77
CA VAL A 31 -1.94 -4.11 -23.53
C VAL A 31 -0.90 -3.17 -22.94
N LEU A 32 -1.29 -1.93 -22.63
CA LEU A 32 -0.39 -0.94 -22.04
C LEU A 32 0.05 -1.36 -20.62
N LEU A 33 -0.85 -1.94 -19.85
CA LEU A 33 -0.56 -2.45 -18.52
C LEU A 33 0.46 -3.60 -18.57
N ASN A 34 0.28 -4.57 -19.46
CA ASN A 34 1.25 -5.67 -19.63
C ASN A 34 2.64 -5.13 -19.96
N ARG A 35 2.73 -4.16 -20.89
CA ARG A 35 3.99 -3.50 -21.22
C ARG A 35 4.62 -2.81 -20.00
N LEU A 36 3.82 -2.23 -19.12
CA LEU A 36 4.33 -1.66 -17.87
C LEU A 36 4.90 -2.75 -16.96
N ILE A 37 4.20 -3.87 -16.82
CA ILE A 37 4.67 -5.01 -16.01
C ILE A 37 6.02 -5.52 -16.54
N ASP A 38 6.15 -5.72 -17.85
CA ASP A 38 7.41 -6.17 -18.47
C ASP A 38 8.58 -5.22 -18.18
N ILE A 39 8.34 -3.91 -18.25
CA ILE A 39 9.36 -2.89 -17.92
C ILE A 39 9.72 -2.92 -16.43
N LEU A 40 8.77 -3.26 -15.57
CA LEU A 40 8.97 -3.30 -14.13
C LEU A 40 9.58 -4.61 -13.66
N GLU A 41 9.50 -5.69 -14.43
CA GLU A 41 9.93 -7.03 -14.03
C GLU A 41 11.35 -7.06 -13.42
N PRO A 42 12.37 -6.38 -13.99
CA PRO A 42 13.72 -6.38 -13.41
C PRO A 42 13.82 -5.72 -12.02
N THR A 43 12.86 -4.84 -11.69
CA THR A 43 12.84 -4.09 -10.42
C THR A 43 11.60 -4.39 -9.59
N ARG A 44 10.83 -5.42 -9.96
CA ARG A 44 9.49 -5.69 -9.40
C ARG A 44 9.57 -5.91 -7.90
N GLU A 45 10.47 -6.80 -7.48
CA GLU A 45 10.71 -7.09 -6.07
C GLU A 45 11.15 -5.83 -5.32
N ALA A 46 12.21 -5.16 -5.76
CA ALA A 46 12.71 -3.93 -5.14
C ALA A 46 11.63 -2.83 -5.03
N ASN A 47 10.78 -2.67 -6.04
CA ASN A 47 9.67 -1.71 -6.03
C ASN A 47 8.59 -2.08 -5.02
N LEU A 48 8.23 -3.37 -4.91
CA LEU A 48 7.27 -3.85 -3.92
C LEU A 48 7.83 -3.66 -2.51
N ILE A 49 9.07 -4.08 -2.27
CA ILE A 49 9.78 -3.88 -1.01
C ILE A 49 9.79 -2.40 -0.65
N SER A 50 10.24 -1.53 -1.56
CA SER A 50 10.27 -0.09 -1.31
C SER A 50 8.89 0.51 -1.07
N GLY A 51 7.85 -0.01 -1.71
CA GLY A 51 6.47 0.43 -1.53
C GLY A 51 5.93 0.12 -0.13
N PHE A 52 6.27 -1.06 0.40
CA PHE A 52 5.79 -1.53 1.69
C PHE A 52 6.73 -1.26 2.87
N ARG A 53 7.98 -0.86 2.61
CA ARG A 53 8.97 -0.53 3.65
C ARG A 53 8.48 0.52 4.62
N LYS A 54 7.68 1.49 4.14
CA LYS A 54 7.14 2.55 5.00
C LYS A 54 5.95 2.12 5.85
N CYS A 55 5.29 1.04 5.47
CA CYS A 55 4.15 0.50 6.22
C CYS A 55 4.60 -0.51 7.26
N GLY A 56 5.88 -0.89 7.28
CA GLY A 56 6.39 -1.93 8.17
C GLY A 56 5.94 -3.34 7.81
N ILE A 57 5.37 -3.52 6.60
CA ILE A 57 4.84 -4.81 6.13
C ILE A 57 5.96 -5.67 5.55
N PHE A 58 6.87 -5.05 4.78
CA PHE A 58 8.02 -5.74 4.21
C PHE A 58 9.27 -4.85 4.16
N PRO A 59 10.37 -5.23 4.83
CA PRO A 59 10.43 -6.30 5.84
C PRO A 59 9.47 -6.03 7.01
N LEU A 60 9.05 -7.09 7.71
CA LEU A 60 8.10 -6.98 8.82
C LEU A 60 8.78 -6.27 10.01
N ASP A 61 8.53 -4.98 10.16
CA ASP A 61 9.14 -4.11 11.17
C ASP A 61 8.21 -2.93 11.47
N VAL A 62 7.82 -2.75 12.73
CA VAL A 62 6.90 -1.69 13.14
C VAL A 62 7.58 -0.32 13.28
N ASN A 63 8.90 -0.27 13.46
CA ASN A 63 9.62 0.97 13.75
C ASN A 63 9.44 2.05 12.66
N PRO A 64 9.52 1.74 11.35
CA PRO A 64 9.28 2.72 10.30
C PRO A 64 7.90 3.37 10.38
N LEU A 65 6.89 2.66 10.90
CA LEU A 65 5.55 3.20 11.10
C LEU A 65 5.51 4.12 12.32
N LEU A 66 6.09 3.69 13.44
CA LEU A 66 6.17 4.47 14.69
C LEU A 66 6.91 5.79 14.49
N ASP A 67 8.01 5.80 13.73
CA ASP A 67 8.78 7.01 13.42
C ASP A 67 7.98 8.08 12.66
N ARG A 68 6.88 7.70 12.00
CA ARG A 68 6.01 8.62 11.24
C ARG A 68 4.85 9.15 12.05
N LEU A 69 4.57 8.56 13.19
CA LEU A 69 3.52 9.03 14.07
C LEU A 69 3.98 10.30 14.80
N PRO A 70 3.10 11.29 15.00
CA PRO A 70 3.42 12.44 15.83
C PRO A 70 3.90 12.01 17.22
N ARG A 71 5.06 12.54 17.66
CA ARG A 71 5.66 12.22 18.98
C ARG A 71 4.81 12.67 20.18
N THR A 72 3.79 13.48 19.92
CA THR A 72 2.81 13.96 20.90
C THR A 72 1.70 12.96 21.17
N ILE A 73 1.65 11.84 20.43
CA ILE A 73 0.63 10.82 20.62
C ILE A 73 1.00 9.96 21.82
N ASP A 74 0.06 9.84 22.74
CA ASP A 74 0.10 8.84 23.80
C ASP A 74 0.06 7.43 23.18
N GLN A 75 1.17 6.70 23.32
CA GLN A 75 1.34 5.37 22.73
C GLN A 75 0.32 4.37 23.29
N ILE A 76 -0.11 4.54 24.55
CA ILE A 76 -1.07 3.66 25.21
C ILE A 76 -2.45 3.86 24.57
N ALA A 77 -2.93 5.10 24.49
CA ALA A 77 -4.20 5.43 23.85
C ALA A 77 -4.25 5.01 22.37
N LEU A 78 -3.13 5.12 21.66
CA LEU A 78 -3.01 4.65 20.28
C LEU A 78 -3.15 3.12 20.17
N GLN A 79 -2.47 2.38 21.05
CA GLN A 79 -2.52 0.93 21.07
C GLN A 79 -3.93 0.44 21.38
N ASP A 80 -4.60 1.05 22.36
CA ASP A 80 -5.97 0.73 22.73
C ASP A 80 -6.95 1.00 21.58
N SER A 81 -6.81 2.15 20.90
CA SER A 81 -7.63 2.48 19.73
C SER A 81 -7.44 1.47 18.58
N PHE A 82 -6.20 1.03 18.36
CA PHE A 82 -5.89 0.04 17.33
C PHE A 82 -6.49 -1.33 17.68
N LEU A 83 -6.33 -1.79 18.93
CA LEU A 83 -6.93 -3.05 19.41
C LEU A 83 -8.45 -3.02 19.28
N GLN A 84 -9.10 -1.93 19.70
CA GLN A 84 -10.54 -1.75 19.54
C GLN A 84 -10.98 -1.81 18.07
N SER A 85 -10.20 -1.22 17.16
CA SER A 85 -10.47 -1.28 15.72
C SER A 85 -10.35 -2.70 15.16
N LEU A 86 -9.35 -3.46 15.62
CA LEU A 86 -9.18 -4.88 15.24
C LEU A 86 -10.31 -5.75 15.80
N GLU A 87 -10.73 -5.52 17.04
CA GLU A 87 -11.85 -6.22 17.69
C GLU A 87 -13.16 -5.97 16.94
N ALA A 88 -13.44 -4.71 16.60
CA ALA A 88 -14.63 -4.34 15.83
C ALA A 88 -14.63 -5.01 14.44
N LYS A 89 -13.47 -5.19 13.82
CA LYS A 89 -13.32 -5.77 12.49
C LYS A 89 -13.33 -7.31 12.50
N ASN A 90 -12.86 -7.93 13.58
CA ASN A 90 -12.76 -9.38 13.73
C ASN A 90 -14.02 -10.03 14.33
N GLY A 91 -14.98 -9.26 14.82
CA GLY A 91 -16.28 -9.77 15.29
C GLY A 91 -16.20 -10.74 16.48
N ARG A 92 -15.04 -10.88 17.14
CA ARG A 92 -14.86 -11.72 18.34
C ARG A 92 -14.48 -10.83 19.51
N LYS A 93 -15.34 -10.79 20.53
CA LYS A 93 -15.00 -10.31 21.86
C LYS A 93 -13.95 -11.27 22.43
N VAL A 94 -12.73 -10.80 22.67
CA VAL A 94 -11.79 -11.50 23.56
C VAL A 94 -12.04 -10.92 24.95
N GLU A 95 -12.51 -11.75 25.88
CA GLU A 95 -12.69 -11.35 27.27
C GLU A 95 -11.31 -11.02 27.86
N LEU A 96 -11.13 -9.76 28.26
CA LEU A 96 -9.97 -9.34 29.03
C LEU A 96 -10.00 -10.08 30.36
N ARG A 97 -9.00 -10.96 30.57
CA ARG A 97 -8.78 -11.68 31.82
C ARG A 97 -8.32 -10.66 32.86
N ASN A 98 -9.21 -10.30 33.78
CA ASN A 98 -8.87 -9.51 34.97
C ASN A 98 -8.11 -10.42 35.94
N ASP A 99 -6.80 -10.50 35.80
CA ASP A 99 -5.95 -10.99 36.89
C ASP A 99 -5.74 -9.82 37.87
N VAL A 100 -6.74 -9.59 38.73
CA VAL A 100 -6.54 -8.84 39.97
C VAL A 100 -6.13 -9.84 41.02
N GLU A 101 -4.83 -9.83 41.33
CA GLU A 101 -4.27 -10.38 42.54
C GLU A 101 -5.06 -9.88 43.76
N GLN A 102 -5.65 -10.80 44.53
CA GLN A 102 -5.92 -10.55 45.94
C GLN A 102 -5.33 -11.69 46.77
N ASN A 103 -4.31 -11.28 47.51
CA ASN A 103 -3.69 -11.92 48.66
C ASN A 103 -4.70 -11.99 49.82
#